data_AF-A0A7S1LSN5-F1
#
_entry.id   AF-A0A7S1LSN5-F1
#
_cell.length_a   1.000
_cell.length_b   1.000
_cell.length_c   1.000
_cell.angle_alpha   90.00
_cell.angle_beta   90.00
_cell.angle_gamma   90.00
#
_symmetry.space_group_name_H-M   'P 1'
#
loop_
_entity.id
_entity.type
_entity.pdbx_description
1 polymer ?
#
loop_
_entity_poly.entity_id
_entity_poly.type
_entity_poly.pdbx_seq_one_letter_code
_entity_poly.pdbx_strand_id
1 'polypeptide(L)'
;AKSIGELRGKGVREVGLYFSAHWCGPCRSLTPGLAQVYNEMKAQGKTFEFIFVSSDKSAEEAASYSASMPWAAIPYGSPQIAELKKAFEVRGIPRIVTLRLGATATDPVEVIAPTVPFFYQNPYGFPWAGGK
;
A
#
# COMPACT_ATOMS: atom_id res chain seq x y z
N ALA A 1 -12.88 3.80 -7.55
CA ALA A 1 -11.56 3.23 -7.21
C ALA A 1 -10.52 3.81 -8.16
N LYS A 2 -9.33 4.20 -7.67
CA LYS A 2 -8.25 4.70 -8.55
C LYS A 2 -7.73 3.54 -9.40
N SER A 3 -7.70 3.68 -10.72
CA SER A 3 -7.10 2.66 -11.60
C SER A 3 -5.59 2.88 -11.74
N ILE A 4 -4.84 1.84 -12.11
CA ILE A 4 -3.40 1.96 -12.44
C ILE A 4 -3.17 2.98 -13.56
N GLY A 5 -4.09 3.05 -14.54
CA GLY A 5 -4.03 4.06 -15.61
C GLY A 5 -4.17 5.49 -15.08
N GLU A 6 -5.10 5.72 -14.16
CA GLU A 6 -5.28 7.03 -13.53
C GLU A 6 -4.06 7.44 -12.69
N LEU A 7 -3.46 6.48 -11.96
CA LEU A 7 -2.23 6.72 -11.20
C LEU A 7 -1.07 7.10 -12.13
N ARG A 8 -0.87 6.37 -13.22
CA ARG A 8 0.16 6.69 -14.24
C ARG A 8 -0.06 8.07 -14.85
N GLY A 9 -1.31 8.44 -15.16
CA GLY A 9 -1.65 9.77 -15.69
C GLY A 9 -1.32 10.91 -14.75
N LYS A 10 -1.28 10.66 -13.44
CA LYS A 10 -0.84 11.61 -12.39
C LYS A 10 0.66 11.56 -12.11
N GLY A 11 1.43 10.83 -12.92
CA GLY A 11 2.87 10.66 -12.74
C GLY A 11 3.27 9.70 -11.62
N VAL A 12 2.31 8.98 -11.01
CA VAL A 12 2.62 8.01 -9.96
C VAL A 12 3.32 6.81 -10.56
N ARG A 13 4.55 6.56 -10.10
CA ARG A 13 5.36 5.41 -10.50
C ARG A 13 5.54 4.38 -9.41
N GLU A 14 5.33 4.74 -8.15
CA GLU A 14 5.50 3.83 -7.02
C GLU A 14 4.19 3.71 -6.26
N VAL A 15 3.70 2.48 -6.13
CA VAL A 15 2.43 2.16 -5.47
C VAL A 15 2.68 1.10 -4.40
N GLY A 16 2.44 1.44 -3.13
CA GLY A 16 2.49 0.46 -2.06
C GLY A 16 1.14 -0.22 -1.86
N LEU A 17 1.08 -1.53 -2.07
CA LEU A 17 -0.07 -2.34 -1.66
C LEU A 17 0.07 -2.66 -0.17
N TYR A 18 -0.78 -2.05 0.65
CA TYR A 18 -0.76 -2.20 2.10
C TYR A 18 -1.79 -3.24 2.53
N PHE A 19 -1.33 -4.46 2.79
CA PHE A 19 -2.13 -5.56 3.32
C PHE A 19 -2.22 -5.44 4.84
N SER A 20 -3.43 -5.21 5.34
CA SER A 20 -3.68 -4.88 6.73
C SER A 20 -5.12 -5.23 7.16
N ALA A 21 -5.42 -5.14 8.45
CA ALA A 21 -6.78 -5.34 8.98
C ALA A 21 -6.96 -4.63 10.32
N HIS A 22 -8.20 -4.24 10.62
CA HIS A 22 -8.62 -3.62 11.87
C HIS A 22 -8.34 -4.54 13.06
N TRP A 23 -8.64 -5.84 12.96
CA TRP A 23 -8.47 -6.80 14.06
C TRP A 23 -7.00 -7.10 14.40
N CYS A 24 -6.06 -6.74 13.51
CA CYS A 24 -4.64 -7.03 13.65
C CYS A 24 -3.92 -5.98 14.53
N GLY A 25 -3.41 -6.40 15.69
CA GLY A 25 -2.69 -5.52 16.63
C GLY A 25 -1.50 -4.78 16.01
N PRO A 26 -0.49 -5.49 15.44
CA PRO A 26 0.67 -4.86 14.81
C PRO A 26 0.30 -3.91 13.67
N CYS A 27 -0.78 -4.22 12.94
CA CYS A 27 -1.31 -3.38 11.88
C CYS A 27 -1.82 -2.04 12.40
N ARG A 28 -2.61 -2.06 13.49
CA ARG A 28 -3.08 -0.84 14.16
C ARG A 28 -1.93 0.01 14.70
N SER A 29 -0.82 -0.61 15.10
CA SER A 29 0.39 0.11 15.52
C SER A 29 1.15 0.76 14.36
N LEU A 30 1.20 0.12 13.18
CA LEU A 30 1.92 0.64 12.01
C LEU A 30 1.16 1.79 11.31
N THR A 31 -0.17 1.68 11.18
CA THR A 31 -0.98 2.58 10.34
C THR A 31 -0.83 4.07 10.68
N PRO A 32 -0.83 4.51 11.95
CA PRO A 32 -0.67 5.94 12.27
C PRO A 32 0.66 6.53 11.78
N GLY A 33 1.77 5.82 11.99
CA GLY A 33 3.09 6.26 11.52
C GLY A 33 3.18 6.26 9.99
N LEU A 34 2.58 5.26 9.34
CA LEU A 34 2.51 5.19 7.89
C LEU A 34 1.68 6.35 7.30
N ALA A 35 0.55 6.70 7.94
CA ALA A 35 -0.29 7.83 7.55
C ALA A 35 0.42 9.17 7.71
N GLN A 36 1.16 9.36 8.81
CA GLN A 36 1.97 10.55 9.04
C GLN A 36 3.01 10.74 7.94
N VAL A 37 3.84 9.72 7.69
CA VAL A 37 4.89 9.77 6.66
C VAL A 37 4.30 9.99 5.28
N TYR A 38 3.18 9.32 4.96
CA TYR A 38 2.48 9.54 3.71
C TYR A 38 2.10 11.02 3.52
N ASN A 39 1.44 11.62 4.51
CA ASN A 39 1.02 13.02 4.42
C ASN A 39 2.21 13.98 4.25
N GLU A 40 3.28 13.77 5.02
CA GLU A 40 4.49 14.61 4.96
C GLU A 40 5.19 14.49 3.60
N MET A 41 5.35 13.28 3.07
CA MET A 41 5.95 13.08 1.74
C MET A 41 5.08 13.65 0.61
N LYS A 42 3.74 13.55 0.72
CA LYS A 42 2.82 14.18 -0.24
C LYS A 42 2.92 15.70 -0.18
N ALA A 43 3.05 16.29 1.00
CA ALA A 43 3.27 17.73 1.18
C ALA A 43 4.59 18.21 0.55
N GLN A 44 5.61 17.36 0.50
CA GLN A 44 6.88 17.61 -0.20
C GLN A 44 6.82 17.35 -1.72
N GLY A 45 5.65 17.08 -2.28
CA GLY A 45 5.46 16.84 -3.71
C GLY A 45 5.91 15.46 -4.20
N LYS A 46 6.19 14.50 -3.30
CA LYS A 46 6.56 13.14 -3.71
C LYS A 46 5.40 12.45 -4.42
N THR A 47 5.69 11.83 -5.56
CA THR A 47 4.67 11.24 -6.44
C THR A 47 4.58 9.72 -6.26
N PHE A 48 3.89 9.31 -5.20
CA PHE A 48 3.60 7.92 -4.88
C PHE A 48 2.18 7.77 -4.33
N GLU A 49 1.72 6.52 -4.17
CA GLU A 49 0.42 6.21 -3.61
C GLU A 49 0.45 4.93 -2.76
N PHE A 50 -0.39 4.86 -1.73
CA PHE A 50 -0.70 3.61 -1.05
C PHE A 50 -2.11 3.14 -1.44
N ILE A 51 -2.30 1.82 -1.47
CA ILE A 51 -3.62 1.22 -1.65
C ILE A 51 -3.84 0.21 -0.53
N PHE A 52 -4.86 0.45 0.29
CA PHE A 52 -5.26 -0.48 1.34
C PHE A 52 -5.91 -1.73 0.74
N VAL A 53 -5.37 -2.89 1.12
CA VAL A 53 -5.88 -4.21 0.76
C VAL A 53 -6.33 -4.92 2.04
N SER A 54 -7.63 -4.85 2.30
CA SER A 54 -8.21 -5.32 3.56
C SER A 54 -8.11 -6.85 3.75
N SER A 55 -7.82 -7.25 4.98
CA SER A 55 -8.00 -8.61 5.50
C SER A 55 -9.02 -8.66 6.64
N ASP A 56 -9.87 -7.64 6.74
CA ASP A 56 -11.00 -7.59 7.67
C ASP A 56 -12.03 -8.65 7.33
N LYS A 57 -12.87 -8.97 8.32
CA LYS A 57 -13.85 -10.06 8.22
C LYS A 57 -15.24 -9.55 7.88
N SER A 58 -15.44 -8.23 7.89
CA SER A 58 -16.68 -7.58 7.50
C SER A 58 -16.44 -6.28 6.75
N ALA A 59 -17.45 -5.83 6.00
CA ALA A 59 -17.40 -4.57 5.27
C ALA A 59 -17.32 -3.37 6.24
N GLU A 60 -17.97 -3.47 7.40
CA GLU A 60 -18.00 -2.44 8.45
C GLU A 60 -16.61 -2.27 9.09
N GLU A 61 -15.94 -3.37 9.43
CA GLU A 61 -14.56 -3.34 9.94
C GLU A 61 -13.60 -2.70 8.92
N ALA A 62 -13.69 -3.14 7.65
CA ALA A 62 -12.86 -2.60 6.57
C ALA A 62 -13.11 -1.09 6.35
N ALA A 63 -14.37 -0.68 6.33
CA ALA A 63 -14.76 0.72 6.14
C ALA A 63 -14.26 1.59 7.29
N SER A 64 -14.53 1.18 8.55
CA SER A 64 -14.09 1.90 9.75
C SER A 64 -12.58 2.09 9.78
N TYR A 65 -11.81 1.04 9.47
CA TYR A 65 -10.36 1.14 9.49
C TYR A 65 -9.79 1.92 8.31
N SER A 66 -10.38 1.80 7.12
CA SER A 66 -9.98 2.61 5.97
C SER A 66 -10.22 4.10 6.17
N ALA A 67 -11.22 4.49 6.99
CA ALA A 67 -11.51 5.89 7.29
C ALA A 67 -10.38 6.58 8.08
N SER A 68 -9.51 5.83 8.75
CA SER A 68 -8.32 6.38 9.42
C SER A 68 -7.10 6.52 8.49
N MET A 69 -7.24 6.22 7.20
CA MET A 69 -6.13 6.21 6.23
C MET A 69 -6.30 7.33 5.19
N PRO A 70 -5.23 8.08 4.86
CA PRO A 70 -5.30 9.17 3.88
C PRO A 70 -5.21 8.71 2.41
N TRP A 71 -5.23 7.40 2.16
CA TRP A 71 -5.07 6.78 0.84
C TRP A 71 -6.29 5.91 0.48
N ALA A 72 -6.34 5.45 -0.77
CA ALA A 72 -7.49 4.69 -1.27
C ALA A 72 -7.47 3.22 -0.81
N ALA A 73 -8.63 2.57 -0.84
CA ALA A 73 -8.78 1.14 -0.57
C ALA A 73 -9.34 0.40 -1.78
N ILE A 74 -8.98 -0.88 -1.92
CA ILE A 74 -9.72 -1.80 -2.79
C ILE A 74 -11.09 -2.04 -2.12
N PRO A 75 -12.21 -1.93 -2.85
CA PRO A 75 -13.53 -2.19 -2.29
C PRO A 75 -13.59 -3.57 -1.61
N TYR A 76 -14.19 -3.62 -0.42
CA TYR A 76 -14.37 -4.88 0.30
C TYR A 76 -15.15 -5.90 -0.56
N GLY A 77 -14.78 -7.18 -0.48
CA GLY A 77 -15.39 -8.26 -1.28
C GLY A 77 -14.92 -8.33 -2.74
N SER A 78 -14.08 -7.39 -3.20
CA SER A 78 -13.47 -7.42 -4.52
C SER A 78 -12.60 -8.68 -4.71
N PRO A 79 -12.78 -9.47 -5.80
CA PRO A 79 -11.99 -10.67 -6.06
C PRO A 79 -10.49 -10.37 -6.17
N GLN A 80 -10.13 -9.15 -6.60
CA GLN A 80 -8.76 -8.66 -6.66
C GLN A 80 -8.03 -8.76 -5.32
N ILE A 81 -8.73 -8.67 -4.18
CA ILE A 81 -8.10 -8.84 -2.85
C ILE A 81 -7.49 -10.24 -2.72
N ALA A 82 -8.23 -11.27 -3.11
CA ALA A 82 -7.77 -12.65 -3.03
C ALA A 82 -6.65 -12.92 -4.06
N GLU A 83 -6.79 -12.38 -5.28
CA GLU A 83 -5.78 -12.48 -6.33
C GLU A 83 -4.45 -11.86 -5.91
N LEU A 84 -4.48 -10.65 -5.34
CA LEU A 84 -3.27 -9.94 -4.88
C LEU A 84 -2.61 -10.66 -3.70
N LYS A 85 -3.40 -11.15 -2.73
CA LYS A 85 -2.86 -11.93 -1.60
C LYS A 85 -2.16 -13.20 -2.08
N LYS A 86 -2.75 -13.88 -3.06
CA LYS A 86 -2.15 -15.07 -3.68
C LYS A 86 -0.90 -14.72 -4.48
N ALA A 87 -0.98 -13.71 -5.36
CA ALA A 87 0.12 -13.31 -6.24
C ALA A 87 1.37 -12.87 -5.48
N PHE A 88 1.21 -12.22 -4.33
CA PHE A 88 2.32 -11.75 -3.49
C PHE A 88 2.60 -12.62 -2.26
N GLU A 89 2.02 -13.82 -2.23
CA GLU A 89 2.17 -14.81 -1.16
C GLU A 89 2.02 -14.21 0.25
N VAL A 90 0.95 -13.43 0.44
CA VAL A 90 0.68 -12.75 1.71
C VAL A 90 0.25 -13.78 2.76
N ARG A 91 1.20 -14.21 3.60
CA ARG A 91 0.97 -15.17 4.70
C ARG A 91 0.73 -14.50 6.05
N GLY A 92 0.98 -13.20 6.17
CA GLY A 92 0.82 -12.43 7.40
C GLY A 92 0.72 -10.93 7.13
N ILE A 93 0.22 -10.20 8.12
CA ILE A 93 0.01 -8.74 8.09
C ILE A 93 0.57 -8.10 9.38
N PRO A 94 1.03 -6.84 9.35
CA PRO A 94 1.05 -5.94 8.19
C PRO A 94 2.09 -6.34 7.14
N ARG A 95 1.74 -6.19 5.87
CA ARG A 95 2.67 -6.40 4.74
C ARG A 95 2.49 -5.28 3.74
N ILE A 96 3.60 -4.73 3.26
CA ILE A 96 3.63 -3.75 2.17
C ILE A 96 4.41 -4.38 1.02
N VAL A 97 3.82 -4.35 -0.17
CA VAL A 97 4.48 -4.71 -1.42
C VAL A 97 4.46 -3.47 -2.30
N THR A 98 5.64 -2.96 -2.64
CA THR A 98 5.71 -1.79 -3.51
C THR A 98 5.82 -2.24 -4.97
N LEU A 99 4.96 -1.68 -5.81
CA LEU A 99 4.98 -1.86 -7.25
C LEU A 99 5.59 -0.61 -7.87
N ARG A 100 6.67 -0.78 -8.63
CA ARG A 100 7.18 0.26 -9.53
C ARG A 100 6.58 0.06 -10.91
N LEU A 101 5.68 0.97 -11.26
CA LEU A 101 4.98 1.01 -12.53
C LEU A 101 5.89 1.60 -13.60
N GLY A 102 5.99 0.93 -14.75
CA GLY A 102 6.57 1.54 -15.93
C GLY A 102 5.75 2.73 -16.47
N ALA A 103 6.35 3.43 -17.44
CA ALA A 103 5.80 4.63 -18.04
C ALA A 103 4.42 4.39 -18.66
N THR A 104 4.30 3.28 -19.39
CA THR A 104 3.14 2.85 -20.18
C THR A 104 2.51 1.57 -19.65
N ALA A 105 1.37 1.17 -20.21
CA ALA A 105 0.68 -0.06 -19.84
C ALA A 105 1.45 -1.35 -20.18
N THR A 106 2.30 -1.30 -21.20
CA THR A 106 3.10 -2.45 -21.68
C THR A 106 4.42 -2.60 -20.95
N ASP A 107 4.84 -1.56 -20.24
CA ASP A 107 6.10 -1.58 -19.50
C ASP A 107 6.01 -2.54 -18.30
N PRO A 108 7.10 -3.23 -17.97
CA PRO A 108 7.13 -4.15 -16.84
C PRO A 108 6.80 -3.43 -15.53
N VAL A 109 6.16 -4.16 -14.62
CA VAL A 109 5.98 -3.75 -13.23
C VAL A 109 7.04 -4.45 -12.40
N GLU A 110 7.90 -3.69 -11.74
CA GLU A 110 8.87 -4.22 -10.80
C GLU A 110 8.23 -4.33 -9.41
N VAL A 111 8.52 -5.43 -8.71
CA VAL A 111 8.01 -5.71 -7.36
C VAL A 111 9.14 -5.53 -6.35
N ILE A 112 8.94 -4.68 -5.35
CA ILE A 112 9.88 -4.36 -4.27
C ILE A 112 9.26 -4.80 -2.94
N ALA A 113 9.80 -5.85 -2.33
CA ALA A 113 9.34 -6.43 -1.05
C ALA A 113 10.43 -7.33 -0.41
N PRO A 114 10.39 -7.57 0.92
CA PRO A 114 9.49 -7.00 1.92
C PRO A 114 9.97 -5.62 2.43
N THR A 115 9.05 -4.67 2.59
CA THR A 115 9.42 -3.27 2.89
C THR A 115 9.16 -2.80 4.32
N VAL A 116 8.34 -3.51 5.10
CA VAL A 116 7.99 -3.12 6.48
C VAL A 116 9.20 -3.01 7.43
N PRO A 117 10.17 -3.95 7.44
CA PRO A 117 11.36 -3.79 8.28
C PRO A 117 12.19 -2.54 7.93
N PHE A 118 12.25 -2.19 6.64
CA PHE A 118 13.00 -1.02 6.17
C PHE A 118 12.27 0.30 6.46
N PHE A 119 10.93 0.30 6.54
CA PHE A 119 10.18 1.47 7.01
C PHE A 119 10.64 1.91 8.40
N TYR A 120 10.84 0.98 9.34
CA TYR A 120 11.31 1.33 10.68
C TYR A 120 12.75 1.85 10.73
N GLN A 121 13.57 1.55 9.72
CA GLN A 121 14.96 2.03 9.63
C GLN A 121 15.05 3.41 8.96
N ASN A 122 14.26 3.63 7.91
CA ASN A 122 14.20 4.90 7.20
C ASN A 122 12.77 5.17 6.71
N PRO A 123 11.91 5.77 7.55
CA PRO A 123 10.50 5.97 7.23
C PRO A 123 10.28 6.79 5.95
N TYR A 124 11.15 7.75 5.65
CA TYR A 124 11.04 8.61 4.47
C TYR A 124 11.71 8.04 3.21
N GLY A 125 12.31 6.85 3.31
CA GLY A 125 13.03 6.18 2.22
C GLY A 125 12.18 5.39 1.25
N PHE A 126 10.88 5.70 1.11
CA PHE A 126 9.99 4.99 0.17
C PHE A 126 10.60 4.99 -1.25
N PRO A 127 10.66 3.85 -1.97
CA PRO A 127 9.89 2.61 -1.79
C PRO A 127 10.47 1.59 -0.81
N TRP A 128 11.47 1.97 -0.02
CA TRP A 128 12.18 1.09 0.94
C TRP A 128 12.73 -0.18 0.28
N ALA A 129 13.35 -0.01 -0.88
CA ALA A 129 14.29 -1.01 -1.38
C ALA A 129 15.50 -0.97 -0.44
N GLY A 130 15.81 -2.09 0.21
CA GLY A 130 17.05 -2.21 0.97
C GLY A 130 18.19 -1.67 0.11
N GLY A 131 18.96 -0.72 0.67
CA GLY A 131 20.14 -0.21 0.00
C GLY A 131 20.96 -1.38 -0.51
N LYS A 132 21.51 -1.26 -1.72
CA LYS A 132 22.57 -2.17 -2.15
C LYS A 132 23.64 -2.28 -1.07
#